data_AF-A0A451CVW1-F1
#
_entry.id   AF-A0A451CVW1-F1
#
_cell.length_a   1.000
_cell.length_b   1.000
_cell.length_c   1.000
_cell.angle_alpha   90.00
_cell.angle_beta   90.00
_cell.angle_gamma   90.00
#
_symmetry.space_group_name_H-M   'P 1'
#
loop_
_entity.id
_entity.type
_entity.pdbx_description
1 polymer ?
#
loop_
_entity_poly.entity_id
_entity_poly.type
_entity_poly.pdbx_seq_one_letter_code
_entity_poly.pdbx_strand_id
1 'polypeptide(L)' 'MKDPIVEEVRKAREDHAKESRHDMGAICKDLKRIERECGHELVSLSPGLLTRASSRLRSSAA' A
#
# COMPACT_ATOMS: atom_id res chain seq x y z
N MET A 1 17.18 3.47 -18.63
CA MET A 1 16.86 4.89 -18.39
C MET A 1 16.18 4.97 -17.03
N LYS A 2 16.60 5.86 -16.13
CA LYS A 2 15.87 6.10 -14.87
C LYS A 2 14.73 7.08 -15.18
N ASP A 3 13.52 6.73 -14.80
CA ASP A 3 12.35 7.57 -14.99
C ASP A 3 12.31 8.63 -13.88
N PRO A 4 12.25 9.94 -14.21
CA PRO A 4 12.27 11.01 -13.22
C PRO A 4 11.09 10.96 -12.24
N ILE A 5 9.90 10.50 -12.67
CA ILE A 5 8.72 10.37 -11.80
C ILE A 5 8.95 9.24 -10.80
N VAL A 6 9.50 8.12 -11.26
CA VAL A 6 9.78 6.97 -10.39
C VAL A 6 10.81 7.32 -9.32
N GLU A 7 11.85 8.10 -9.66
CA GLU A 7 12.87 8.50 -8.71
C GLU A 7 12.33 9.48 -7.66
N GLU A 8 11.42 10.38 -8.02
CA GLU A 8 10.72 11.26 -7.07
C GLU A 8 9.88 10.46 -6.06
N VAL A 9 9.06 9.52 -6.56
CA VAL A 9 8.25 8.63 -5.72
C VAL A 9 9.14 7.79 -4.79
N ARG A 10 10.27 7.29 -5.29
CA ARG A 10 11.24 6.54 -4.47
C ARG A 10 11.83 7.41 -3.37
N LYS A 11 12.19 8.65 -3.67
CA LYS A 11 12.73 9.60 -2.69
C LYS A 11 11.70 9.88 -1.58
N ALA A 12 10.46 10.19 -1.95
CA ALA A 12 9.39 10.41 -0.97
C ALA A 12 9.16 9.19 -0.06
N ARG A 13 9.18 7.97 -0.63
CA ARG A 13 9.07 6.74 0.15
C ARG A 13 10.25 6.53 1.11
N GLU A 14 11.46 6.82 0.66
CA GLU A 14 12.67 6.69 1.47
C GLU A 14 12.70 7.69 2.64
N ASP A 15 12.30 8.94 2.39
CA ASP A 15 12.25 9.98 3.41
C ASP A 15 11.20 9.63 4.50
N HIS A 16 10.02 9.17 4.11
CA HIS A 16 9.01 8.69 5.06
C HIS A 16 9.46 7.45 5.85
N ALA A 17 10.14 6.50 5.19
CA ALA A 17 10.67 5.31 5.86
C ALA A 17 11.73 5.68 6.91
N LYS A 18 12.60 6.66 6.63
CA LYS A 18 13.62 7.15 7.58
C LYS A 18 13.01 7.77 8.82
N GLU A 19 11.93 8.53 8.70
CA GLU A 19 11.21 9.09 9.87
C GLU A 19 10.76 7.99 10.84
N SER A 20 10.41 6.83 10.29
CA SER A 20 10.03 5.63 11.03
C SER A 20 11.20 4.67 11.29
N ARG A 21 12.46 5.06 11.03
CA ARG A 21 13.66 4.20 11.14
C ARG A 21 13.55 2.87 10.40
N HIS A 22 12.82 2.87 9.27
CA HIS A 22 12.49 1.69 8.47
C HIS A 22 11.75 0.58 9.24
N ASP A 23 11.13 0.92 10.37
CA ASP A 23 10.28 0.00 11.12
C ASP A 23 8.91 -0.13 10.43
N MET A 24 8.68 -1.29 9.82
CA MET A 24 7.42 -1.61 9.14
C MET A 24 6.21 -1.52 10.07
N GLY A 25 6.36 -1.87 11.35
CA GLY A 25 5.29 -1.76 12.34
C GLY A 25 4.91 -0.30 12.60
N ALA A 26 5.92 0.56 12.73
CA ALA A 26 5.72 2.00 12.92
C ALA A 26 5.04 2.64 11.70
N ILE A 27 5.50 2.31 10.48
CA ILE A 27 4.91 2.79 9.22
C ILE A 27 3.44 2.38 9.11
N CYS A 28 3.11 1.10 9.33
CA CYS A 28 1.72 0.64 9.29
C CYS A 28 0.84 1.34 10.33
N LYS A 29 1.37 1.61 11.52
CA LYS A 29 0.63 2.32 12.58
C LYS A 29 0.35 3.76 12.19
N ASP A 30 1.31 4.42 11.57
CA ASP A 30 1.18 5.80 11.09
C ASP A 30 0.17 5.90 9.93
N LEU A 31 0.27 5.03 8.93
CA LEU A 31 -0.69 5.00 7.82
C LEU A 31 -2.13 4.81 8.33
N LYS A 32 -2.34 3.90 9.29
CA LYS A 32 -3.64 3.73 9.94
C LYS A 32 -4.09 4.96 10.73
N ARG A 33 -3.17 5.76 11.28
CA ARG A 33 -3.49 7.03 11.95
C ARG A 33 -3.99 8.04 10.94
N ILE A 34 -3.25 8.24 9.85
CA ILE A 34 -3.63 9.11 8.74
C ILE A 34 -5.01 8.73 8.18
N GLU A 35 -5.26 7.43 8.01
CA GLU A 35 -6.55 6.88 7.58
C GLU A 35 -7.72 7.33 8.47
N ARG A 36 -7.52 7.34 9.80
CA ARG A 36 -8.56 7.76 10.76
C ARG A 36 -8.75 9.26 10.81
N GLU A 37 -7.70 10.03 10.54
CA GLU A 37 -7.69 11.48 10.67
C GLU A 37 -8.12 12.21 9.38
N CYS A 38 -8.08 11.55 8.23
CA CYS A 38 -8.40 12.17 6.93
C CYS A 38 -9.89 12.54 6.77
N GLY A 39 -10.76 12.09 7.68
CA GLY A 39 -12.19 12.40 7.67
C GLY A 39 -13.00 11.67 6.60
N HIS A 40 -12.38 10.75 5.84
CA HIS A 40 -13.08 9.88 4.91
C HIS A 40 -13.71 8.69 5.63
N GLU A 41 -14.79 8.15 5.05
CA GLU A 41 -15.41 6.94 5.55
C GLU A 41 -14.47 5.74 5.37
N LEU A 42 -14.15 5.08 6.49
CA LEU A 42 -13.38 3.85 6.49
C LEU A 42 -14.30 2.66 6.19
N VAL A 43 -14.16 2.07 5.00
CA VAL A 43 -14.94 0.90 4.58
C VAL A 43 -14.12 -0.38 4.68
N SER A 44 -14.62 -1.35 5.45
CA SER A 44 -14.07 -2.71 5.49
C SER A 44 -14.91 -3.61 4.59
N LEU A 45 -14.39 -3.94 3.42
CA LEU A 45 -15.04 -4.86 2.49
C LEU A 45 -14.83 -6.31 2.95
N SER A 46 -15.88 -7.12 2.91
CA SER A 46 -15.75 -8.56 3.11
C SER A 46 -14.90 -9.17 1.97
N PRO A 47 -14.13 -10.23 2.23
CA PRO A 47 -13.37 -10.90 1.19
C PRO A 47 -14.30 -11.32 0.04
N GLY A 48 -14.02 -10.83 -1.17
CA GLY A 48 -14.77 -11.24 -2.36
C GLY A 48 -14.58 -12.75 -2.59
N LEU A 49 -15.68 -13.49 -2.76
CA LEU A 49 -15.62 -14.91 -3.06
C LEU A 49 -14.82 -15.12 -4.35
N LEU A 50 -13.73 -15.88 -4.27
CA LEU A 50 -12.94 -16.26 -5.43
C LEU A 50 -13.76 -17.23 -6.28
N THR A 51 -14.35 -16.72 -7.36
CA THR A 51 -14.98 -17.58 -8.35
C THR A 51 -13.90 -18.37 -9.09
N ARG A 52 -14.24 -19.57 -9.59
CA ARG A 52 -13.32 -20.45 -10.33
C ARG A 52 -12.77 -19.83 -11.64
N ALA A 53 -13.37 -18.73 -12.09
CA ALA A 53 -12.87 -17.91 -13.19
C ALA A 53 -11.81 -16.90 -12.69
N SER A 54 -12.06 -16.25 -11.54
CA SER A 54 -11.13 -15.29 -10.92
C SER A 54 -9.85 -15.95 -10.39
N SER A 55 -9.90 -17.22 -9.97
CA SER A 55 -8.72 -17.97 -9.52
C SER A 55 -7.74 -18.27 -10.67
N ARG A 56 -8.24 -18.65 -11.85
CA ARG A 56 -7.40 -19.00 -13.01
C ARG A 56 -6.67 -17.80 -13.61
N LEU A 57 -7.28 -16.62 -13.59
CA LEU A 57 -6.64 -15.38 -14.06
C LEU A 57 -5.42 -15.00 -13.22
N ARG A 58 -5.43 -15.30 -11.92
CA ARG A 58 -4.29 -15.01 -11.03
C ARG A 58 -3.17 -16.04 -11.15
N SER A 59 -3.49 -17.30 -11.43
CA SER A 59 -2.49 -18.36 -11.62
C SER A 59 -1.73 -18.25 -12.94
N SER A 60 -2.22 -17.51 -13.93
CA SER A 60 -1.56 -17.29 -15.23
C SER A 60 -0.53 -16.16 -15.21
N ALA A 61 -0.40 -15.42 -14.11
CA ALA A 61 0.49 -14.27 -13.98
C ALA A 61 1.75 -14.57 -13.12
N ALA A 62 2.08 -15.85 -12.95
CA ALA A 62 3.26 -16.34 -12.23
C ALA A 62 4.21 -17.06 -13.20
#